data_AF-D5EW58-F1
#
_entry.id   AF-D5EW58-F1
#
_cell.length_a   1.000
_cell.length_b   1.000
_cell.length_c   1.000
_cell.angle_alpha   90.00
_cell.angle_beta   90.00
_cell.angle_gamma   90.00
#
_symmetry.space_group_name_H-M   'P 1'
#
loop_
_entity.id
_entity.type
_entity.pdbx_description
1 polymer ?
#
loop_
_entity_poly.entity_id
_entity_poly.type
_entity_poly.pdbx_seq_one_letter_code
_entity_poly.pdbx_strand_id
1 'polypeptide(L)'
;MLEEFTRSKYPEVYNIPSHEVIANLKRLCEWLEVLRKRYNDKYGEGEDPIRINSGYRSPQLNRKVGGAPTSNHLTGCAVDIRTNGMEQAIEYAAILIAYANESAQDYDELLIEKNRYGAVWLHFAVRPKDNRRKVAFIQA
;
A
#
# COMPACT_ATOMS: atom_id res chain seq x y z
N MET A 1 -15.33 -0.41 0.52
CA MET A 1 -13.97 -0.97 0.57
C MET A 1 -13.01 -0.28 -0.40
N LEU A 2 -13.36 -0.06 -1.67
CA LEU A 2 -12.46 0.61 -2.63
C LEU A 2 -12.36 2.15 -2.50
N GLU A 3 -13.34 2.79 -1.85
CA GLU A 3 -13.38 4.26 -1.73
C GLU A 3 -12.13 4.85 -1.07
N GLU A 4 -11.57 4.17 -0.07
CA GLU A 4 -10.37 4.59 0.65
C GLU A 4 -9.13 4.63 -0.26
N PHE A 5 -9.05 3.73 -1.24
CA PHE A 5 -7.96 3.68 -2.21
C PHE A 5 -8.04 4.81 -3.25
N THR A 6 -9.20 5.43 -3.42
CA THR A 6 -9.40 6.53 -4.38
C THR A 6 -9.43 7.91 -3.71
N ARG A 7 -9.32 7.96 -2.38
CA ARG A 7 -9.40 9.20 -1.62
C ARG A 7 -8.25 10.15 -1.98
N SER A 8 -8.59 11.41 -2.22
CA SER A 8 -7.65 12.47 -2.56
C SER A 8 -7.82 13.64 -1.60
N LYS A 9 -6.73 14.36 -1.33
CA LYS A 9 -6.76 15.66 -0.63
C LYS A 9 -7.08 16.82 -1.58
N TYR A 10 -7.13 16.56 -2.88
CA TYR A 10 -7.46 17.49 -3.95
C TYR A 10 -8.84 17.11 -4.52
N PRO A 11 -9.95 17.58 -3.93
CA PRO A 11 -11.30 17.23 -4.37
C PRO A 11 -11.61 17.66 -5.81
N GLU A 12 -10.89 18.65 -6.33
CA GLU A 12 -10.99 19.14 -7.71
C GLU A 12 -10.31 18.23 -8.74
N VAL A 13 -9.59 17.19 -8.32
CA VAL A 13 -8.93 16.24 -9.22
C VAL A 13 -9.67 14.92 -9.22
N TYR A 14 -10.29 14.59 -10.35
CA TYR A 14 -10.95 13.30 -10.54
C TYR A 14 -9.95 12.15 -10.40
N ASN A 15 -10.23 11.25 -9.46
CA ASN A 15 -9.42 10.07 -9.16
C ASN A 15 -10.25 8.79 -9.35
N ILE A 16 -10.77 8.61 -10.57
CA ILE A 16 -11.70 7.53 -10.90
C ILE A 16 -10.90 6.36 -11.52
N PRO A 17 -10.96 5.15 -10.94
CA PRO A 17 -10.25 3.99 -11.46
C PRO A 17 -10.96 3.36 -12.66
N SER A 18 -10.19 2.79 -13.59
CA SER A 18 -10.75 1.92 -14.64
C SER A 18 -11.09 0.53 -14.09
N HIS A 19 -11.76 -0.30 -14.87
CA HIS A 19 -12.04 -1.70 -14.51
C HIS A 19 -10.77 -2.50 -14.22
N GLU A 20 -9.70 -2.27 -14.97
CA GLU A 20 -8.41 -2.92 -14.75
C GLU A 20 -7.77 -2.47 -13.43
N VAL A 21 -7.82 -1.17 -13.14
CA VAL A 21 -7.35 -0.61 -11.87
C VAL A 21 -8.15 -1.20 -10.70
N ILE A 22 -9.48 -1.33 -10.83
CA ILE A 22 -10.32 -1.97 -9.81
C ILE A 22 -9.88 -3.42 -9.57
N ALA A 23 -9.54 -4.17 -10.62
CA ALA A 23 -9.05 -5.54 -10.46
C ALA A 23 -7.69 -5.60 -9.74
N ASN A 24 -6.79 -4.64 -10.00
CA ASN A 24 -5.53 -4.51 -9.26
C ASN A 24 -5.77 -4.14 -7.78
N LEU A 25 -6.67 -3.21 -7.50
CA LEU A 25 -7.02 -2.83 -6.14
C LEU A 25 -7.62 -4.01 -5.34
N LYS A 26 -8.43 -4.87 -5.98
CA LYS A 26 -8.95 -6.07 -5.33
C LYS A 26 -7.83 -7.03 -4.89
N ARG A 27 -6.78 -7.21 -5.71
CA ARG A 27 -5.59 -7.98 -5.30
C ARG A 27 -4.92 -7.35 -4.08
N LEU A 28 -4.78 -6.03 -4.03
CA LEU A 28 -4.25 -5.37 -2.82
C LEU A 28 -5.13 -5.66 -1.60
N CYS A 29 -6.46 -5.59 -1.74
CA CYS A 29 -7.37 -5.88 -0.63
C CYS A 29 -7.17 -7.28 -0.03
N GLU A 30 -6.89 -8.31 -0.85
CA GLU A 30 -6.59 -9.66 -0.36
C GLU A 30 -5.36 -9.68 0.55
N TRP A 31 -4.28 -9.00 0.14
CA TRP A 31 -3.06 -8.86 0.94
C TRP A 31 -3.28 -8.04 2.21
N LEU A 32 -4.03 -6.93 2.11
CA LEU A 32 -4.31 -6.07 3.26
C LEU A 32 -5.19 -6.75 4.30
N GLU A 33 -6.12 -7.62 3.89
CA GLU A 33 -6.95 -8.38 4.83
C GLU A 33 -6.10 -9.42 5.60
N VAL A 34 -5.17 -10.09 4.91
CA VAL A 34 -4.21 -10.97 5.59
C VAL A 34 -3.33 -10.20 6.57
N LEU A 35 -2.82 -9.03 6.16
CA LEU A 35 -2.04 -8.16 7.03
C LEU A 35 -2.86 -7.75 8.27
N ARG A 36 -4.09 -7.27 8.07
CA ARG A 36 -5.01 -6.87 9.13
C ARG A 36 -5.21 -8.00 10.14
N LYS A 37 -5.57 -9.19 9.64
CA LYS A 37 -5.86 -10.34 10.49
C LYS A 37 -4.62 -10.77 11.28
N ARG A 38 -3.49 -11.00 10.60
CA ARG A 38 -2.26 -11.49 11.25
C ARG A 38 -1.68 -10.49 12.25
N TYR A 39 -1.81 -9.20 11.96
CA TYR A 39 -1.37 -8.17 12.89
C TYR A 39 -2.24 -8.17 14.15
N ASN A 40 -3.56 -8.17 14.00
CA ASN A 40 -4.49 -8.20 15.13
C ASN A 40 -4.33 -9.47 15.97
N ASP A 41 -4.18 -10.64 15.34
CA ASP A 41 -3.97 -11.91 16.04
C ASP A 41 -2.70 -11.91 16.93
N LYS A 42 -1.67 -11.15 16.54
CA LYS A 42 -0.35 -11.17 17.19
C LYS A 42 -0.10 -10.00 18.14
N TYR A 43 -0.60 -8.82 17.79
CA TYR A 43 -0.28 -7.55 18.46
C TYR A 43 -1.52 -6.75 18.88
N GLY A 44 -2.70 -7.11 18.36
CA GLY A 44 -3.93 -6.37 18.62
C GLY A 44 -4.66 -6.81 19.89
N GLU A 45 -5.56 -5.95 20.35
CA GLU A 45 -6.54 -6.26 21.41
C GLU A 45 -7.95 -6.53 20.83
N GLY A 46 -8.09 -6.53 19.49
CA GLY A 46 -9.36 -6.64 18.78
C GLY A 46 -9.21 -6.55 17.26
N GLU A 47 -10.23 -6.05 16.57
CA GLU A 47 -10.29 -5.97 15.10
C GLU A 47 -9.88 -4.58 14.57
N ASP A 48 -8.63 -4.16 14.80
CA ASP A 48 -8.18 -2.85 14.32
C ASP A 48 -8.04 -2.81 12.78
N PRO A 49 -8.47 -1.72 12.12
CA PRO A 49 -8.38 -1.59 10.67
C PRO A 49 -6.98 -1.18 10.21
N ILE A 50 -6.58 -1.64 9.02
CA ILE A 50 -5.40 -1.11 8.31
C ILE A 50 -5.75 0.27 7.74
N ARG A 51 -5.06 1.31 8.20
CA ARG A 51 -5.31 2.69 7.78
C ARG A 51 -4.57 3.02 6.48
N ILE A 52 -5.32 3.25 5.41
CA ILE A 52 -4.77 3.61 4.10
C ILE A 52 -4.55 5.13 4.00
N ASN A 53 -3.32 5.54 3.67
CA ASN A 53 -2.99 6.93 3.34
C ASN A 53 -3.34 7.26 1.89
N SER A 54 -2.99 6.36 0.96
CA SER A 54 -3.23 6.54 -0.48
C SER A 54 -3.27 5.20 -1.21
N GLY A 55 -4.05 5.12 -2.29
CA GLY A 55 -4.16 3.94 -3.16
C GLY A 55 -3.98 4.34 -4.63
N TYR A 56 -4.96 4.04 -5.49
CA TYR A 56 -4.90 4.49 -6.89
C TYR A 56 -4.74 6.00 -7.01
N ARG A 57 -3.88 6.43 -7.96
CA ARG A 57 -3.71 7.83 -8.36
C ARG A 57 -3.89 7.96 -9.86
N SER A 58 -4.90 8.72 -10.30
CA SER A 58 -5.05 9.10 -11.70
C SER A 58 -3.81 9.84 -12.21
N PRO A 59 -3.55 9.87 -13.52
CA PRO A 59 -2.40 10.60 -14.05
C PRO A 59 -2.36 12.07 -13.65
N GLN A 60 -3.52 12.74 -13.56
CA GLN A 60 -3.58 14.12 -13.06
C GLN A 60 -3.21 14.20 -11.57
N LEU A 61 -3.78 13.33 -10.74
CA LEU A 61 -3.50 13.32 -9.30
C LEU A 61 -2.04 12.99 -9.02
N ASN A 62 -1.48 11.99 -9.69
CA ASN A 62 -0.10 11.57 -9.53
C ASN A 62 0.87 12.73 -9.85
N ARG A 63 0.65 13.45 -10.96
CA ARG A 63 1.44 14.65 -11.28
C ARG A 63 1.30 15.73 -10.20
N LYS A 64 0.08 15.95 -9.71
CA LYS A 64 -0.20 17.00 -8.72
C LYS A 64 0.50 16.75 -7.37
N VAL A 65 0.62 15.49 -6.96
CA VAL A 65 1.35 15.10 -5.74
C VAL A 65 2.86 14.96 -5.96
N GLY A 66 3.36 15.19 -7.17
CA GLY A 66 4.79 15.00 -7.51
C GLY A 66 5.22 13.54 -7.60
N GLY A 67 4.29 12.61 -7.86
CA GLY A 67 4.59 11.19 -7.96
C GLY A 67 5.34 10.81 -9.25
N ALA A 68 6.10 9.72 -9.18
CA ALA A 68 6.87 9.21 -10.31
C ALA A 68 5.94 8.77 -11.47
N PRO A 69 6.33 8.99 -12.74
CA PRO A 69 5.53 8.61 -13.91
C PRO A 69 5.39 7.08 -14.08
N THR A 70 6.26 6.31 -13.43
CA THR A 70 6.29 4.84 -13.45
C THR A 70 5.75 4.22 -12.15
N SER A 71 5.09 5.01 -11.30
CA SER A 71 4.58 4.54 -10.01
C SER A 71 3.48 3.49 -10.15
N ASN A 72 3.51 2.45 -9.32
CA ASN A 72 2.46 1.45 -9.20
C ASN A 72 1.10 2.01 -8.74
N HIS A 73 1.05 3.22 -8.18
CA HIS A 73 -0.23 3.87 -7.85
C HIS A 73 -1.06 4.20 -9.09
N LEU A 74 -0.41 4.48 -10.24
CA LEU A 74 -1.09 4.78 -11.50
C LEU A 74 -1.88 3.59 -12.05
N THR A 75 -1.49 2.37 -11.67
CA THR A 75 -2.13 1.13 -12.13
C THR A 75 -3.00 0.51 -11.03
N GLY A 76 -3.14 1.14 -9.86
CA GLY A 76 -3.85 0.56 -8.71
C GLY A 76 -3.14 -0.66 -8.13
N CYS A 77 -1.84 -0.81 -8.37
CA CYS A 77 -1.03 -1.90 -7.86
C CYS A 77 -0.31 -1.55 -6.56
N ALA A 78 -0.37 -0.30 -6.09
CA ALA A 78 0.25 0.14 -4.84
C ALA A 78 -0.72 0.78 -3.84
N VAL A 79 -0.33 0.69 -2.57
CA VAL A 79 -1.00 1.31 -1.43
C VAL A 79 0.06 1.84 -0.45
N ASP A 80 -0.19 3.03 0.08
CA ASP A 80 0.57 3.59 1.20
C ASP A 80 -0.23 3.36 2.49
N ILE A 81 0.34 2.61 3.42
CA ILE A 81 -0.29 2.22 4.69
C ILE A 81 0.27 3.08 5.81
N ARG A 82 -0.61 3.77 6.54
CA ARG A 82 -0.22 4.54 7.73
C ARG A 82 0.22 3.60 8.84
N THR A 83 1.33 3.93 9.48
CA THR A 83 1.81 3.22 10.68
C THR A 83 1.97 4.18 11.86
N ASN A 84 1.92 3.64 13.07
CA ASN A 84 2.19 4.34 14.32
C ASN A 84 3.69 4.33 14.63
N GLY A 85 4.51 4.73 13.66
CA GLY A 85 5.97 4.73 13.77
C GLY A 85 6.65 3.55 13.09
N MET A 86 7.96 3.44 13.35
CA MET A 86 8.85 2.50 12.67
C MET A 86 8.61 1.05 13.10
N GLU A 87 8.32 0.81 14.38
CA GLU A 87 8.08 -0.53 14.92
C GLU A 87 6.92 -1.23 14.18
N GLN A 88 5.75 -0.58 14.14
CA GLN A 88 4.59 -1.12 13.40
C GLN A 88 4.88 -1.28 11.89
N ALA A 89 5.69 -0.41 11.29
CA ALA A 89 6.07 -0.55 9.88
C ALA A 89 6.92 -1.81 9.63
N ILE A 90 7.84 -2.12 10.54
CA ILE A 90 8.65 -3.34 10.49
C ILE A 90 7.77 -4.58 10.70
N GLU A 91 6.83 -4.53 11.65
CA GLU A 91 5.90 -5.62 11.91
C GLU A 91 5.01 -5.92 10.69
N TYR A 92 4.45 -4.89 10.06
CA TYR A 92 3.67 -5.05 8.83
C TYR A 92 4.53 -5.63 7.70
N ALA A 93 5.75 -5.12 7.50
CA ALA A 93 6.66 -5.64 6.50
C ALA A 93 7.00 -7.12 6.73
N ALA A 94 7.28 -7.50 7.98
CA ALA A 94 7.57 -8.89 8.35
C ALA A 94 6.38 -9.82 8.06
N ILE A 95 5.15 -9.39 8.38
CA ILE A 95 3.92 -10.14 8.09
C ILE A 95 3.75 -10.35 6.58
N LEU A 96 3.93 -9.31 5.77
CA LEU A 96 3.78 -9.38 4.31
C LEU A 96 4.85 -10.28 3.68
N ILE A 97 6.09 -10.22 4.16
CA ILE A 97 7.17 -11.12 3.70
C ILE A 97 6.84 -12.58 4.06
N ALA A 98 6.38 -12.84 5.28
CA ALA A 98 6.00 -14.18 5.71
C ALA A 98 4.86 -14.71 4.84
N TYR A 99 3.80 -13.92 4.63
CA TYR A 99 2.68 -14.30 3.78
C TYR A 99 3.10 -14.59 2.33
N ALA A 100 3.97 -13.77 1.74
CA ALA A 100 4.51 -14.00 0.41
C ALA A 100 5.21 -15.37 0.31
N ASN A 101 6.03 -15.72 1.30
CA ASN A 101 6.75 -16.99 1.31
C ASN A 101 5.83 -18.20 1.53
N GLU A 102 4.89 -18.10 2.46
CA GLU A 102 3.96 -19.19 2.79
C GLU A 102 2.94 -19.48 1.68
N SER A 103 2.49 -18.43 0.99
CA SER A 103 1.48 -18.55 -0.07
C SER A 103 2.07 -18.78 -1.47
N ALA A 104 3.40 -18.76 -1.59
CA ALA A 104 4.12 -18.74 -2.87
C ALA A 104 3.65 -17.61 -3.82
N GLN A 105 3.21 -16.48 -3.24
CA GLN A 105 2.88 -15.27 -3.98
C GLN A 105 4.03 -14.25 -3.90
N ASP A 106 4.15 -13.42 -4.93
CA ASP A 106 5.15 -12.35 -4.97
C ASP A 106 4.52 -10.96 -4.87
N TYR A 107 5.30 -10.01 -4.37
CA TYR A 107 5.00 -8.59 -4.36
C TYR A 107 6.08 -7.83 -5.14
N ASP A 108 5.73 -6.65 -5.65
CA ASP A 108 6.64 -5.84 -6.45
C ASP A 108 7.53 -4.97 -5.58
N GLU A 109 6.92 -4.22 -4.64
CA GLU A 109 7.62 -3.25 -3.79
C GLU A 109 7.12 -3.36 -2.34
N LEU A 110 8.04 -3.31 -1.39
CA LEU A 110 7.79 -3.23 0.05
C LEU A 110 8.78 -2.22 0.63
N LEU A 111 8.35 -0.97 0.76
CA LEU A 111 9.21 0.14 1.12
C LEU A 111 8.69 0.77 2.42
N ILE A 112 9.57 0.97 3.41
CA ILE A 112 9.26 1.84 4.54
C ILE A 112 9.79 3.24 4.22
N GLU A 113 8.87 4.19 4.22
CA GLU A 113 9.13 5.58 3.85
C GLU A 113 8.83 6.51 5.03
N LYS A 114 9.45 7.68 5.03
CA LYS A 114 9.17 8.72 6.03
C LYS A 114 9.20 10.09 5.40
N ASN A 115 8.44 11.03 5.97
CA ASN A 115 8.56 12.43 5.63
C ASN A 115 9.50 13.18 6.59
N ARG A 116 9.85 14.42 6.23
CA ARG A 116 10.67 15.32 7.06
C ARG A 116 10.11 15.62 8.46
N TYR A 117 8.83 15.35 8.68
CA TYR A 117 8.13 15.58 9.95
C TYR A 117 8.05 14.31 10.82
N GLY A 118 8.71 13.23 10.40
CA GLY A 118 8.77 11.97 11.15
C GLY A 118 7.56 11.05 10.99
N ALA A 119 6.60 11.40 10.11
CA ALA A 119 5.54 10.45 9.78
C ALA A 119 6.12 9.29 8.95
N VAL A 120 5.81 8.06 9.35
CA VAL A 120 6.25 6.82 8.70
C VAL A 120 5.04 6.15 8.05
N TRP A 121 5.26 5.55 6.88
CA TRP A 121 4.28 4.69 6.23
C TRP A 121 4.98 3.53 5.54
N LEU A 122 4.22 2.47 5.28
CA LEU A 122 4.65 1.34 4.48
C LEU A 122 4.03 1.43 3.10
N HIS A 123 4.85 1.62 2.08
CA HIS A 123 4.47 1.49 0.68
C HIS A 123 4.52 0.00 0.28
N PHE A 124 3.38 -0.53 -0.16
CA PHE A 124 3.28 -1.91 -0.60
C PHE A 124 2.68 -1.96 -2.00
N ALA A 125 3.30 -2.74 -2.89
CA ALA A 125 2.83 -2.92 -4.24
C ALA A 125 2.81 -4.40 -4.65
N VAL A 126 1.74 -4.81 -5.33
CA VAL A 126 1.59 -6.12 -5.96
C VAL A 126 1.07 -5.93 -7.38
N ARG A 127 1.82 -6.44 -8.36
CA ARG A 127 1.46 -6.41 -9.78
C ARG A 127 0.87 -7.76 -10.19
N PRO A 128 0.06 -7.82 -11.27
CA PRO A 128 -0.46 -9.08 -11.78
C PRO A 128 0.62 -10.07 -12.25
N LYS A 129 1.80 -9.55 -12.61
CA LYS A 129 2.95 -10.31 -13.09
C LYS A 129 4.23 -9.48 -12.94
N ASP A 130 5.37 -10.15 -13.10
CA ASP A 130 6.70 -9.53 -13.11
C ASP A 130 6.97 -8.72 -11.83
N ASN A 131 6.61 -9.32 -10.68
CA ASN A 131 6.86 -8.77 -9.35
C ASN A 131 8.35 -8.89 -9.00
N ARG A 132 8.97 -7.78 -8.58
CA ARG A 132 10.43 -7.68 -8.42
C ARG A 132 10.95 -8.02 -7.02
N ARG A 133 10.09 -8.22 -6.01
CA ARG A 133 10.46 -8.32 -4.59
C ARG A 133 11.42 -7.22 -4.12
N LYS A 134 11.18 -5.98 -4.54
CA LYS A 134 12.02 -4.84 -4.14
C LYS A 134 11.70 -4.47 -2.68
N VAL A 135 12.71 -4.51 -1.81
CA VAL A 135 12.56 -4.15 -0.39
C VAL A 135 13.52 -3.02 -0.04
N ALA A 136 13.03 -1.99 0.68
CA ALA A 136 13.86 -0.91 1.22
C ALA A 136 13.25 -0.36 2.52
N PHE A 137 14.03 -0.23 3.59
CA PHE A 137 13.47 0.09 4.91
C PHE A 137 13.59 1.55 5.35
N ILE A 138 14.31 2.40 4.60
CA ILE A 138 14.31 3.86 4.83
C ILE A 138 14.53 4.55 3.48
N GLN A 139 13.49 5.21 2.98
CA GLN A 139 13.60 6.20 1.90
C GLN A 139 13.04 7.54 2.39
N ALA A 140 13.69 8.63 2.01
CA ALA A 140 13.37 10.00 2.41
C ALA A 140 13.02 10.85 1.18
#